data_AF-A0A661PSU0-F1
#
_entry.id   AF-A0A661PSU0-F1
#
_cell.length_a   1.000
_cell.length_b   1.000
_cell.length_c   1.000
_cell.angle_alpha   90.00
_cell.angle_beta   90.00
_cell.angle_gamma   90.00
#
_symmetry.space_group_name_H-M   'P 1'
#
loop_
_entity.id
_entity.type
_entity.pdbx_description
1 polymer ?
#
loop_
_entity_poly.entity_id
_entity_poly.type
_entity_poly.pdbx_seq_one_letter_code
_entity_poly.pdbx_strand_id
1 'polypeptide(L)'
;IVGGIGGLWLFGHGLNIFSMVGLVLLMGLVTKNSILLVDLTNQLRREGKNISEALHEACPDRLRPVLMTAFTLILGMLPAALGYGAGADTNAPLAVAVIGGMLSSTILTLLVVPAVYSLVENGLDRISRLRKGGFKWKKGAAK
;
A
#
# COMPACT_ATOMS: atom_id res chain seq x y z
N ILE A 1 1.99 11.08 -4.01
CA ILE A 1 2.12 12.38 -4.71
C ILE A 1 0.82 13.19 -4.64
N VAL A 2 -0.31 12.66 -5.13
CA VAL A 2 -1.63 13.35 -5.07
C VAL A 2 -1.97 13.86 -3.66
N GLY A 3 -1.89 13.02 -2.63
CA GLY A 3 -2.14 13.47 -1.26
C GLY A 3 -1.09 14.40 -0.66
N GLY A 4 0.15 14.39 -1.16
CA GLY A 4 1.20 15.29 -0.69
C GLY A 4 1.00 16.69 -1.24
N ILE A 5 0.65 16.78 -2.53
CA ILE A 5 0.26 18.04 -3.18
C ILE A 5 -1.07 18.55 -2.59
N GLY A 6 -2.05 17.66 -2.38
CA GLY A 6 -3.32 18.00 -1.74
C GLY A 6 -3.16 18.47 -0.29
N GLY A 7 -2.27 17.84 0.48
CA GLY A 7 -1.94 18.25 1.84
C GLY A 7 -1.29 19.64 1.90
N LEU A 8 -0.37 19.93 0.97
CA LEU A 8 0.21 21.26 0.82
C LEU A 8 -0.86 22.33 0.55
N TRP A 9 -1.78 22.02 -0.37
CA TRP A 9 -2.87 22.92 -0.75
C TRP A 9 -3.83 23.19 0.42
N LEU A 10 -4.15 22.15 1.21
CA LEU A 10 -5.00 22.25 2.41
C LEU A 10 -4.38 23.08 3.53
N PHE A 11 -3.06 22.99 3.73
CA PHE A 11 -2.34 23.77 4.75
C PHE A 11 -1.85 25.14 4.24
N GLY A 12 -2.15 25.50 2.99
CA GLY A 12 -1.77 26.79 2.41
C GLY A 12 -0.26 26.94 2.16
N HIS A 13 0.52 25.86 2.16
CA HIS A 13 1.95 25.89 1.90
C HIS A 13 2.24 25.76 0.41
N GLY A 14 3.12 26.64 -0.11
CA GLY A 14 3.55 26.63 -1.50
C GLY A 14 4.53 25.49 -1.84
N LEU A 15 4.69 25.23 -3.14
CA LEU A 15 5.74 24.38 -3.67
C LEU A 15 7.10 25.09 -3.53
N ASN A 16 7.85 24.73 -2.49
CA ASN A 16 9.21 25.18 -2.26
C ASN A 16 10.18 23.98 -2.28
N ILE A 17 11.49 24.24 -2.26
CA ILE A 17 12.56 23.23 -2.27
C ILE A 17 12.34 22.20 -1.16
N PHE A 18 11.98 22.63 0.05
CA PHE A 18 11.68 21.73 1.17
C PHE A 18 10.49 20.81 0.89
N SER A 19 9.41 21.33 0.31
CA SER A 19 8.25 20.53 -0.10
C SER A 19 8.62 19.51 -1.19
N MET A 20 9.46 19.91 -2.14
CA MET A 20 9.97 19.02 -3.19
C MET A 20 10.81 17.88 -2.62
N VAL A 21 11.71 18.17 -1.67
CA VAL A 21 12.47 17.14 -0.94
C VAL A 21 11.52 16.16 -0.24
N GLY A 22 10.45 16.66 0.39
CA GLY A 22 9.43 15.84 1.02
C GLY A 22 8.69 14.93 0.03
N LEU A 23 8.38 15.42 -1.17
CA LEU A 23 7.76 14.63 -2.24
C LEU A 23 8.70 13.53 -2.78
N VAL A 24 10.00 13.80 -2.90
CA VAL A 24 11.00 12.81 -3.30
C VAL A 24 11.15 11.73 -2.22
N LEU A 25 11.23 12.14 -0.95
CA LEU A 25 11.26 11.21 0.19
C LEU A 25 10.03 10.29 0.18
N LEU A 26 8.84 10.87 -0.02
CA LEU A 26 7.59 10.12 -0.15
C LEU A 26 7.63 9.09 -1.26
N MET A 27 8.21 9.43 -2.42
CA MET A 27 8.34 8.49 -3.53
C MET A 27 9.16 7.26 -3.11
N GLY A 28 10.28 7.46 -2.40
CA GLY A 28 11.10 6.37 -1.88
C GLY A 28 10.38 5.50 -0.85
N LEU A 29 9.65 6.11 0.08
CA LEU A 29 8.88 5.40 1.10
C LEU A 29 7.77 4.53 0.50
N VAL A 30 7.00 5.10 -0.43
CA VAL A 30 5.93 4.38 -1.12
C VAL A 30 6.52 3.23 -1.95
N THR A 31 7.60 3.47 -2.68
CA THR A 31 8.28 2.43 -3.48
C THR A 31 8.77 1.29 -2.60
N LYS A 32 9.34 1.57 -1.43
CA LYS A 32 9.76 0.53 -0.46
C LYS A 32 8.58 -0.31 0.03
N ASN A 33 7.44 0.33 0.29
CA ASN A 33 6.24 -0.38 0.74
C ASN A 33 5.65 -1.26 -0.37
N SER A 34 5.69 -0.81 -1.63
CA SER A 34 5.22 -1.55 -2.80
C SER A 34 6.17 -2.68 -3.23
N ILE A 35 7.49 -2.46 -3.24
CA ILE A 35 8.45 -3.48 -3.67
C ILE A 35 8.45 -4.69 -2.74
N LEU A 36 8.28 -4.44 -1.44
CA LEU A 36 8.13 -5.50 -0.46
C LEU A 36 6.97 -6.42 -0.89
N LEU A 37 5.85 -5.89 -1.41
CA LEU A 37 4.61 -6.64 -1.78
C LEU A 37 4.82 -7.55 -2.95
N VAL A 38 5.47 -7.01 -3.96
CA VAL A 38 5.88 -7.81 -5.10
C VAL A 38 6.82 -8.92 -4.65
N ASP A 39 7.76 -8.63 -3.75
CA ASP A 39 8.74 -9.61 -3.29
C ASP A 39 8.11 -10.77 -2.50
N LEU A 40 7.29 -10.48 -1.47
CA LEU A 40 6.59 -11.55 -0.72
C LEU A 40 5.65 -12.35 -1.62
N THR A 41 4.94 -11.70 -2.55
CA THR A 41 4.05 -12.39 -3.49
C THR A 41 4.84 -13.32 -4.41
N ASN A 42 6.01 -12.86 -4.90
CA ASN A 42 6.87 -13.65 -5.75
C ASN A 42 7.53 -14.82 -4.98
N GLN A 43 7.85 -14.61 -3.70
CA GLN A 43 8.40 -15.63 -2.81
C GLN A 43 7.38 -16.73 -2.54
N LEU A 44 6.15 -16.39 -2.15
CA LEU A 44 5.06 -17.35 -1.94
C LEU A 44 4.67 -18.10 -3.24
N ARG A 45 4.82 -17.43 -4.39
CA ARG A 45 4.64 -18.08 -5.71
C ARG A 45 5.74 -19.10 -6.00
N ARG A 46 6.99 -18.85 -5.59
CA ARG A 46 8.10 -19.81 -5.72
C ARG A 46 7.94 -21.01 -4.79
N GLU A 47 7.26 -20.84 -3.67
CA GLU A 47 6.88 -21.92 -2.75
C GLU A 47 5.72 -22.79 -3.25
N GLY A 48 5.17 -22.50 -4.44
CA GLY A 48 4.15 -23.32 -5.09
C GLY A 48 2.72 -23.07 -4.60
N LYS A 49 2.49 -22.07 -3.74
CA LYS A 49 1.14 -21.68 -3.31
C LYS A 49 0.34 -21.06 -4.47
N ASN A 50 -0.95 -21.37 -4.53
CA ASN A 50 -1.86 -20.69 -5.46
C ASN A 50 -1.91 -19.19 -5.11
N ILE A 51 -1.99 -18.34 -6.13
CA ILE A 51 -2.04 -16.87 -5.98
C ILE A 51 -3.05 -16.43 -4.91
N SER A 52 -4.20 -17.09 -4.82
CA SER A 52 -5.22 -16.81 -3.80
C SER A 52 -4.74 -17.01 -2.36
N GLU A 53 -4.03 -18.09 -2.12
CA GLU A 53 -3.62 -18.54 -0.78
C GLU A 53 -2.40 -17.71 -0.32
N ALA A 54 -1.48 -17.45 -1.25
CA ALA A 54 -0.34 -16.55 -1.06
C ALA A 54 -0.78 -15.12 -0.71
N LEU A 55 -1.78 -14.57 -1.40
CA LEU A 55 -2.30 -13.23 -1.11
C LEU A 55 -3.05 -13.17 0.22
N HIS A 56 -3.81 -14.22 0.59
CA HIS A 56 -4.56 -14.25 1.85
C HIS A 56 -3.65 -14.23 3.08
N GLU A 57 -2.48 -14.84 2.99
CA GLU A 57 -1.47 -14.87 4.05
C GLU A 57 -0.61 -13.60 4.04
N ALA A 58 -0.27 -13.07 2.84
CA ALA A 58 0.53 -11.86 2.70
C ALA A 58 -0.21 -10.55 3.08
N CYS A 59 -1.54 -10.53 3.02
CA CYS A 59 -2.35 -9.35 3.35
C CYS A 59 -2.17 -8.87 4.82
N PRO A 60 -2.43 -9.69 5.86
CA PRO A 60 -2.27 -9.27 7.25
C PRO A 60 -0.81 -9.02 7.63
N ASP A 61 0.13 -9.79 7.09
CA ASP A 61 1.56 -9.64 7.37
C ASP A 61 2.15 -8.32 6.84
N ARG A 62 1.44 -7.65 5.92
CA ARG A 62 1.80 -6.32 5.42
C ARG A 62 1.14 -5.17 6.10
N LEU A 63 -0.12 -5.34 6.47
CA LEU A 63 -0.89 -4.28 7.08
C LEU A 63 -0.13 -3.75 8.31
N ARG A 64 0.47 -4.66 9.09
CA ARG A 64 1.30 -4.34 10.25
C ARG A 64 2.51 -3.46 9.90
N PRO A 65 3.45 -3.84 9.01
CA PRO A 65 4.56 -2.98 8.57
C PRO A 65 4.15 -1.65 7.94
N VAL A 66 3.11 -1.63 7.09
CA VAL A 66 2.68 -0.40 6.40
C VAL A 66 2.12 0.60 7.42
N LEU A 67 1.29 0.15 8.34
CA LEU A 67 0.76 1.01 9.40
C LEU A 67 1.85 1.47 10.36
N MET A 68 2.78 0.59 10.74
CA MET A 68 3.91 0.95 11.62
C MET A 68 4.75 2.09 11.03
N THR A 69 5.12 1.99 9.75
CA THR A 69 5.92 3.04 9.10
C THR A 69 5.15 4.35 8.93
N ALA A 70 3.86 4.27 8.58
CA ALA A 70 3.00 5.44 8.47
C ALA A 70 2.85 6.17 9.81
N PHE A 71 2.54 5.45 10.89
CA PHE A 71 2.39 6.06 12.22
C PHE A 71 3.70 6.67 12.71
N THR A 72 4.84 5.99 12.54
CA THR A 72 6.15 6.54 12.94
C THR A 72 6.45 7.86 12.25
N LEU A 73 6.20 7.96 10.94
CA LEU A 73 6.44 9.19 10.19
C LEU A 73 5.46 10.30 10.54
N ILE A 74 4.17 9.97 10.65
CA ILE A 74 3.14 10.95 11.00
C ILE A 74 3.43 11.53 12.39
N LEU A 75 3.68 10.69 13.38
CA LEU A 75 3.96 11.12 14.75
C LEU A 75 5.31 11.82 14.87
N GLY A 76 6.35 11.36 14.16
CA GLY A 76 7.67 11.96 14.18
C GLY A 76 7.72 13.35 13.52
N MET A 77 6.91 13.57 12.48
CA MET A 77 6.84 14.87 11.79
C MET A 77 5.70 15.76 12.29
N LEU A 78 4.81 15.26 13.16
CA LEU A 78 3.71 16.01 13.75
C LEU A 78 4.13 17.33 14.41
N PRO A 79 5.17 17.39 15.29
CA PRO A 79 5.56 18.65 15.92
C PRO A 79 6.10 19.66 14.90
N ALA A 80 6.85 19.19 13.90
CA ALA A 80 7.37 20.04 12.82
C ALA A 80 6.25 20.58 11.92
N ALA A 81 5.20 19.79 11.66
CA ALA A 81 4.02 20.23 10.92
C ALA A 81 3.17 21.25 11.68
N LEU A 82 3.14 21.16 13.01
CA LEU A 82 2.42 22.10 13.88
C LEU A 82 3.18 23.40 14.17
N GLY A 83 4.37 23.59 13.60
CA GLY A 83 5.14 24.81 13.83
C GLY A 83 5.95 24.81 15.14
N TYR A 84 6.04 23.68 15.86
CA TYR A 84 6.76 23.60 17.13
C TYR A 84 8.24 23.25 16.91
N GLY A 85 9.12 24.23 17.17
CA GLY A 85 10.58 24.04 17.18
C GLY A 85 11.34 25.11 16.39
N ALA A 86 12.66 25.16 16.55
CA ALA A 86 13.52 26.05 15.76
C ALA A 86 13.56 25.58 14.29
N GLY A 87 13.33 26.50 13.34
CA GLY A 87 13.27 26.17 11.91
C GLY A 87 11.95 25.52 11.46
N ALA A 88 10.88 25.68 12.25
CA ALA A 88 9.58 25.10 11.90
C ALA A 88 8.99 25.72 10.62
N ASP A 89 9.24 27.00 10.32
CA ASP A 89 8.79 27.63 9.07
C ASP A 89 9.37 26.98 7.81
N THR A 90 10.63 26.50 7.89
CA THR A 90 11.29 25.84 6.75
C THR A 90 10.95 24.35 6.66
N ASN A 91 10.71 23.70 7.81
CA ASN A 91 10.47 22.26 7.90
C ASN A 91 8.97 21.89 7.84
N ALA A 92 8.06 22.82 8.12
CA ALA A 92 6.62 22.60 8.07
C ALA A 92 6.14 22.19 6.67
N PRO A 93 6.56 22.83 5.56
CA PRO A 93 6.14 22.41 4.22
C PRO A 93 6.60 20.99 3.86
N LEU A 94 7.78 20.59 4.31
CA LEU A 94 8.30 19.22 4.16
C LEU A 94 7.44 18.23 4.97
N ALA A 95 7.20 18.51 6.25
CA ALA A 95 6.42 17.66 7.14
C ALA A 95 4.98 17.47 6.63
N VAL A 96 4.33 18.56 6.23
CA VAL A 96 2.96 18.54 5.68
C VAL A 96 2.89 17.75 4.38
N ALA A 97 3.86 17.93 3.47
CA ALA A 97 3.92 17.14 2.22
C ALA A 97 3.95 15.65 2.53
N VAL A 98 4.85 15.24 3.43
CA VAL A 98 5.07 13.84 3.81
C VAL A 98 3.84 13.27 4.53
N ILE A 99 3.28 13.97 5.51
CA ILE A 99 2.10 13.51 6.25
C ILE A 99 0.89 13.34 5.31
N GLY A 100 0.58 14.36 4.49
CA GLY A 100 -0.54 14.31 3.56
C GLY A 100 -0.37 13.22 2.49
N GLY A 101 0.85 13.08 1.95
CA GLY A 101 1.16 12.05 0.97
C GLY A 101 1.13 10.65 1.54
N MET A 102 1.65 10.46 2.76
CA MET A 102 1.64 9.17 3.46
C MET A 102 0.22 8.76 3.83
N LEU A 103 -0.59 9.66 4.41
CA LEU A 103 -1.98 9.38 4.76
C LEU A 103 -2.79 8.96 3.53
N SER A 104 -2.73 9.74 2.46
CA SER A 104 -3.43 9.43 1.22
C SER A 104 -2.95 8.10 0.63
N SER A 105 -1.64 7.83 0.63
CA SER A 105 -1.10 6.58 0.09
C SER A 105 -1.44 5.37 0.96
N THR A 106 -1.46 5.51 2.28
CA THR A 106 -1.86 4.46 3.21
C THR A 106 -3.33 4.14 3.08
N ILE A 107 -4.21 5.16 3.01
CA ILE A 107 -5.65 4.96 2.77
C ILE A 107 -5.86 4.29 1.41
N LEU A 108 -5.21 4.80 0.36
CA LEU A 108 -5.32 4.22 -0.98
C LEU A 108 -4.82 2.78 -1.00
N THR A 109 -3.73 2.46 -0.29
CA THR A 109 -3.23 1.08 -0.17
C THR A 109 -4.19 0.20 0.63
N LEU A 110 -4.75 0.69 1.74
CA LEU A 110 -5.71 -0.03 2.58
C LEU A 110 -7.04 -0.30 1.85
N LEU A 111 -7.37 0.50 0.84
CA LEU A 111 -8.57 0.38 -0.01
C LEU A 111 -8.29 -0.44 -1.28
N VAL A 112 -7.09 -0.31 -1.84
CA VAL A 112 -6.62 -1.11 -2.98
C VAL A 112 -6.40 -2.56 -2.59
N VAL A 113 -5.89 -2.86 -1.39
CA VAL A 113 -5.71 -4.24 -0.90
C VAL A 113 -7.03 -5.04 -0.89
N PRO A 114 -8.14 -4.58 -0.29
CA PRO A 114 -9.42 -5.29 -0.34
C PRO A 114 -10.05 -5.27 -1.74
N ALA A 115 -9.82 -4.24 -2.56
CA ALA A 115 -10.28 -4.22 -3.95
C ALA A 115 -9.56 -5.27 -4.81
N VAL A 116 -8.25 -5.40 -4.66
CA VAL A 116 -7.44 -6.45 -5.30
C VAL A 116 -7.88 -7.82 -4.81
N TYR A 117 -8.17 -7.97 -3.51
CA TYR A 117 -8.74 -9.20 -2.95
C TYR A 117 -10.06 -9.57 -3.65
N SER A 118 -11.02 -8.65 -3.71
CA SER A 118 -12.32 -8.90 -4.36
C SER A 118 -12.18 -9.22 -5.86
N LEU A 119 -11.27 -8.54 -6.57
CA LEU A 119 -10.99 -8.81 -7.98
C LEU A 119 -10.37 -10.19 -8.19
N VAL A 120 -9.45 -10.60 -7.32
CA VAL A 120 -8.80 -11.91 -7.37
C VAL A 120 -9.80 -13.01 -7.02
N GLU A 121 -10.62 -12.83 -5.98
CA GLU A 121 -11.68 -13.76 -5.58
C GLU A 121 -12.69 -13.98 -6.71
N ASN A 122 -13.19 -12.91 -7.33
CA ASN A 122 -14.09 -12.98 -8.48
C ASN A 122 -13.45 -13.63 -9.72
N GLY A 123 -12.15 -13.40 -9.95
CA GLY A 123 -11.39 -14.02 -11.04
C GLY A 123 -11.16 -15.52 -10.84
N LEU A 124 -10.89 -15.93 -9.60
CA LEU A 124 -10.73 -17.33 -9.21
C LEU A 124 -12.04 -18.10 -9.26
N ASP A 125 -13.15 -17.45 -8.90
CA ASP A 125 -14.48 -18.04 -8.97
C ASP A 125 -14.87 -18.36 -10.42
N ARG A 126 -14.40 -17.56 -11.38
CA ARG A 126 -14.60 -17.80 -12.81
C ARG A 126 -13.72 -18.94 -13.37
N ILE A 127 -12.48 -19.07 -12.89
CA ILE A 127 -11.54 -20.13 -13.30
C ILE A 127 -11.90 -21.48 -12.64
N SER A 128 -12.36 -21.48 -11.39
CA SER A 128 -12.74 -22.70 -10.67
C SER A 128 -14.01 -23.35 -11.26
N ARG A 129 -14.95 -22.54 -11.78
CA ARG A 129 -16.12 -23.01 -12.53
C ARG A 129 -15.73 -23.67 -13.85
N LEU A 130 -14.69 -23.19 -14.53
CA LEU A 130 -14.16 -23.83 -15.74
C LEU A 130 -13.46 -25.16 -15.45
N ARG A 131 -12.75 -25.28 -14.31
CA ARG A 131 -12.07 -26.53 -13.92
C ARG A 131 -13.03 -27.63 -13.42
N LYS A 132 -14.13 -27.27 -12.74
CA LYS A 132 -15.13 -28.24 -12.26
C LYS A 132 -15.99 -28.85 -13.40
N GLY A 133 -16.03 -28.23 -14.59
CA GLY A 133 -16.71 -28.79 -15.76
C GLY A 133 -16.01 -29.99 -16.41
N GLY A 134 -14.72 -30.20 -16.16
CA GLY A 134 -13.92 -31.27 -16.80
C GLY A 134 -13.73 -32.55 -15.98
N PHE A 135 -14.12 -32.59 -14.71
CA PHE A 135 -13.79 -33.71 -13.78
C PHE A 135 -15.02 -34.55 -13.37
N LYS A 136 -16.02 -34.72 -14.26
CA LYS A 136 -17.16 -35.63 -14.02
C LYS A 136 -17.17 -36.90 -14.89
N TRP A 137 -16.10 -37.20 -15.65
CA TRP A 137 -16.13 -38.30 -16.64
C TRP A 137 -15.50 -39.65 -16.21
N LYS A 138 -14.88 -39.78 -15.02
CA LYS A 138 -14.11 -41.00 -14.68
C LYS A 138 -14.48 -41.71 -13.36
N LYS A 139 -15.78 -41.84 -13.05
CA LYS A 139 -16.28 -42.70 -11.94
C LYS A 139 -17.50 -43.55 -12.33
N GLY A 140 -17.51 -44.12 -13.54
CA GLY A 140 -18.62 -44.96 -14.03
C GLY A 140 -18.26 -46.24 -14.79
N ALA A 141 -16.97 -46.56 -14.99
CA ALA A 141 -16.55 -47.71 -15.79
C ALA A 141 -15.53 -48.57 -15.04
N ALA A 142 -15.98 -49.20 -13.96
CA ALA A 142 -15.32 -50.35 -13.33
C ALA A 142 -16.34 -51.04 -12.41
N LYS A 143 -17.38 -51.62 -13.03
CA LYS A 143 -18.14 -52.73 -12.48
C LYS A 143 -18.41 -53.69 -13.63
#